data_AF-A0A964Q1U6-F1
#
_entry.id   AF-A0A964Q1U6-F1
#
_cell.length_a   1.000
_cell.length_b   1.000
_cell.length_c   1.000
_cell.angle_alpha   90.00
_cell.angle_beta   90.00
_cell.angle_gamma   90.00
#
_symmetry.space_group_name_H-M   'P 1'
#
loop_
_entity.id
_entity.type
_entity.pdbx_description
1 polymer ?
#
loop_
_entity_poly.entity_id
_entity_poly.type
_entity_poly.pdbx_seq_one_letter_code
_entity_poly.pdbx_strand_id
1 'polypeptide(L)'
;MAPIDFMLAALLLMAPPENFPDSPDADIHACLGPALQSLSFHFEILDSRETRYVLSRPEDFSTDLRLLRKRYHELAEAPPLHDSLRFPDRTVIQEMLNFNRAYRHYLDAKKTMEPAFWEDLHAAIKETDQLHQVWDLIRDARCEYYYVTVRRHSLKKVLESIGPEAYYNGIYPPAVPIWRFASID
;
A
#
# COMPACT_ATOMS: atom_id res chain seq x y z
N MET A 1 2.17 -22.99 -22.79
CA MET A 1 1.25 -21.85 -22.95
C MET A 1 1.68 -21.06 -24.16
N ALA A 2 0.74 -20.71 -25.03
CA ALA A 2 0.99 -19.93 -26.22
C ALA A 2 1.03 -18.42 -25.88
N PRO A 3 1.73 -17.58 -26.65
CA PRO A 3 1.74 -16.13 -26.44
C PRO A 3 0.34 -15.50 -26.45
N ILE A 4 -0.59 -16.07 -27.20
CA ILE A 4 -1.98 -15.61 -27.26
C ILE A 4 -2.70 -15.77 -25.92
N ASP A 5 -2.36 -16.78 -25.12
CA ASP A 5 -2.97 -17.02 -23.80
C ASP A 5 -2.63 -15.87 -22.84
N PHE A 6 -1.38 -15.39 -22.89
CA PHE A 6 -0.94 -14.22 -22.11
C PHE A 6 -1.62 -12.93 -22.58
N MET A 7 -1.79 -12.73 -23.89
CA MET A 7 -2.50 -11.57 -24.40
C MET A 7 -3.97 -11.55 -23.94
N LEU A 8 -4.66 -12.69 -24.04
CA LEU A 8 -6.04 -12.83 -23.57
C LEU A 8 -6.15 -12.63 -22.06
N ALA A 9 -5.24 -13.23 -21.29
CA ALA A 9 -5.20 -13.06 -19.84
C ALA A 9 -4.95 -11.59 -19.45
N ALA A 10 -4.05 -10.88 -20.13
CA ALA A 10 -3.81 -9.46 -19.89
C ALA A 10 -5.05 -8.62 -20.20
N LEU A 11 -5.69 -8.84 -21.36
CA LEU A 11 -6.94 -8.16 -21.73
C LEU A 11 -8.04 -8.42 -20.72
N LEU A 12 -8.16 -9.67 -20.23
CA LEU A 12 -9.11 -10.01 -19.19
C LEU A 12 -8.81 -9.26 -17.88
N LEU A 13 -7.56 -9.17 -17.43
CA LEU A 13 -7.20 -8.46 -16.19
C LEU A 13 -7.42 -6.94 -16.28
N MET A 14 -7.18 -6.35 -17.45
CA MET A 14 -7.32 -4.91 -17.69
C MET A 14 -8.76 -4.46 -17.93
N ALA A 15 -9.65 -5.39 -18.26
CA ALA A 15 -11.07 -5.10 -18.46
C ALA A 15 -11.70 -4.49 -17.18
N PRO A 16 -12.74 -3.64 -17.32
CA PRO A 16 -13.49 -3.15 -16.17
C PRO A 16 -14.03 -4.31 -15.31
N PRO A 17 -14.20 -4.10 -14.00
CA PRO A 17 -14.67 -5.15 -13.09
C PRO A 17 -16.15 -5.52 -13.29
N GLU A 18 -16.91 -4.72 -14.05
CA GLU A 18 -18.36 -4.89 -14.25
C GLU A 18 -18.71 -5.81 -15.42
N ASN A 19 -19.79 -6.59 -15.23
CA ASN A 19 -20.52 -7.37 -16.23
C ASN A 19 -19.71 -8.41 -17.03
N PHE A 20 -19.45 -9.55 -16.41
CA PHE A 20 -19.10 -10.78 -17.14
C PHE A 20 -20.06 -11.92 -16.77
N PRO A 21 -20.38 -12.81 -17.72
CA PRO A 21 -21.30 -13.92 -17.51
C PRO A 21 -20.80 -14.83 -16.38
N ASP A 22 -21.76 -15.39 -15.64
CA ASP A 22 -21.51 -16.37 -14.60
C ASP A 22 -20.89 -17.63 -15.21
N SER A 23 -19.80 -18.09 -14.58
CA SER A 23 -19.00 -19.27 -14.92
C SER A 23 -18.47 -19.35 -16.36
N PRO A 24 -17.15 -19.20 -16.57
CA PRO A 24 -16.55 -19.72 -17.79
C PRO A 24 -16.68 -21.24 -17.83
N ASP A 25 -16.69 -21.76 -19.05
CA ASP A 25 -16.49 -23.19 -19.32
C ASP A 25 -15.21 -23.68 -18.63
N ALA A 26 -15.22 -24.90 -18.10
CA ALA A 26 -14.06 -25.48 -17.39
C ALA A 26 -12.80 -25.50 -18.28
N ASP A 27 -13.00 -25.57 -19.59
CA ASP A 27 -11.95 -25.50 -20.61
C ASP A 27 -11.25 -24.12 -20.65
N ILE A 28 -11.99 -23.03 -20.43
CA ILE A 28 -11.44 -21.67 -20.36
C ILE A 28 -10.57 -21.52 -19.10
N HIS A 29 -11.02 -22.06 -17.96
CA HIS A 29 -10.24 -22.07 -16.72
C HIS A 29 -8.92 -22.83 -16.92
N ALA A 30 -8.98 -24.05 -17.46
CA ALA A 30 -7.80 -24.88 -17.68
C ALA A 30 -6.78 -24.22 -18.63
N CYS A 31 -7.27 -23.50 -19.65
CA CYS A 31 -6.43 -22.81 -20.62
C CYS A 31 -5.82 -21.51 -20.06
N LEU A 32 -6.64 -20.62 -19.50
CA LEU A 32 -6.23 -19.26 -19.13
C LEU A 32 -5.79 -19.10 -17.68
N GLY A 33 -6.17 -20.02 -16.78
CA GLY A 33 -5.84 -19.95 -15.35
C GLY A 33 -4.34 -19.76 -15.08
N PRO A 34 -3.44 -20.59 -15.65
CA PRO A 34 -2.00 -20.42 -15.48
C PRO A 34 -1.47 -19.07 -16.01
N ALA A 35 -2.00 -18.57 -17.14
CA ALA A 35 -1.63 -17.27 -17.71
C ALA A 35 -2.05 -16.12 -16.80
N LEU A 36 -3.29 -16.18 -16.31
CA LEU A 36 -3.84 -15.21 -15.37
C LEU A 36 -3.04 -15.19 -14.07
N GLN A 37 -2.72 -16.34 -13.47
CA GLN A 37 -1.90 -16.38 -12.25
C GLN A 37 -0.50 -15.80 -12.50
N SER A 38 0.16 -16.19 -13.59
CA SER A 38 1.50 -15.71 -13.92
C SER A 38 1.53 -14.19 -14.13
N LEU A 39 0.57 -13.64 -14.89
CA LEU A 39 0.47 -12.19 -15.08
C LEU A 39 0.07 -11.48 -13.80
N SER A 40 -0.83 -12.05 -13.00
CA SER A 40 -1.25 -11.45 -11.73
C SER A 40 -0.09 -11.35 -10.74
N PHE A 41 0.80 -12.35 -10.74
CA PHE A 41 2.04 -12.30 -9.97
C PHE A 41 2.97 -11.19 -10.50
N HIS A 42 3.15 -11.10 -11.82
CA HIS A 42 4.03 -10.11 -12.45
C HIS A 42 3.51 -8.66 -12.27
N PHE A 43 2.20 -8.45 -12.35
CA PHE A 43 1.56 -7.17 -12.06
C PHE A 43 1.47 -6.88 -10.56
N GLU A 44 1.97 -7.76 -9.71
CA GLU A 44 1.98 -7.59 -8.25
C GLU A 44 0.58 -7.40 -7.66
N ILE A 45 -0.43 -8.05 -8.26
CA ILE A 45 -1.84 -8.08 -7.81
C ILE A 45 -2.24 -9.42 -7.18
N LEU A 46 -1.34 -10.40 -7.19
CA LEU A 46 -1.48 -11.70 -6.56
C LEU A 46 -0.21 -12.05 -5.79
N ASP A 47 -0.33 -12.37 -4.50
CA ASP A 47 0.79 -12.83 -3.69
C ASP A 47 1.11 -14.30 -3.98
N SER A 48 2.38 -14.68 -3.88
CA SER A 48 2.82 -16.08 -3.99
C SER A 48 2.07 -17.05 -3.06
N ARG A 49 1.66 -16.57 -1.88
CA ARG A 49 0.90 -17.34 -0.88
C ARG A 49 -0.56 -17.56 -1.30
N GLU A 50 -1.07 -16.71 -2.17
CA GLU A 50 -2.45 -16.73 -2.66
C GLU A 50 -2.66 -17.70 -3.84
N THR A 51 -1.59 -18.11 -4.52
CA THR A 51 -1.64 -18.97 -5.71
C THR A 51 -2.29 -20.33 -5.48
N ARG A 52 -2.31 -20.80 -4.23
CA ARG A 52 -2.91 -22.09 -3.85
C ARG A 52 -4.44 -22.08 -3.82
N TYR A 53 -5.06 -20.90 -3.76
CA TYR A 53 -6.50 -20.76 -3.65
C TYR A 53 -7.10 -19.88 -4.74
N VAL A 54 -6.42 -18.81 -5.17
CA VAL A 54 -6.91 -17.93 -6.25
C VAL A 54 -6.72 -18.61 -7.62
N LEU A 55 -7.79 -18.69 -8.41
CA LEU A 55 -7.90 -19.40 -9.68
C LEU A 55 -7.63 -20.90 -9.58
N SER A 56 -7.75 -21.48 -8.37
CA SER A 56 -7.46 -22.90 -8.14
C SER A 56 -8.59 -23.83 -8.62
N ARG A 57 -9.82 -23.33 -8.65
CA ARG A 57 -11.03 -24.10 -8.96
C ARG A 57 -11.83 -23.46 -10.10
N PRO A 58 -12.35 -24.24 -11.06
CA PRO A 58 -13.19 -23.71 -12.14
C PRO A 58 -14.43 -22.97 -11.63
N GLU A 59 -15.07 -23.49 -10.59
CA GLU A 59 -16.26 -22.90 -9.97
C GLU A 59 -16.04 -21.49 -9.38
N ASP A 60 -14.82 -21.18 -8.94
CA ASP A 60 -14.47 -19.90 -8.32
C ASP A 60 -13.90 -18.88 -9.32
N PHE A 61 -13.66 -19.28 -10.58
CA PHE A 61 -12.92 -18.48 -11.56
C PHE A 61 -13.48 -17.08 -11.76
N SER A 62 -14.80 -16.94 -11.88
CA SER A 62 -15.44 -15.64 -12.12
C SER A 62 -15.23 -14.70 -10.94
N THR A 63 -15.33 -15.22 -9.71
CA THR A 63 -15.09 -14.49 -8.46
C THR A 63 -13.63 -14.08 -8.35
N ASP A 64 -12.70 -15.00 -8.61
CA ASP A 64 -11.26 -14.75 -8.56
C ASP A 64 -10.81 -13.75 -9.63
N LEU A 65 -11.32 -13.87 -10.85
CA LEU A 65 -11.03 -12.91 -11.91
C LEU A 65 -11.55 -11.51 -11.56
N ARG A 66 -12.73 -11.40 -10.95
CA ARG A 66 -13.27 -10.12 -10.46
C ARG A 66 -12.38 -9.52 -9.38
N LEU A 67 -11.90 -10.33 -8.44
CA LEU A 67 -10.94 -9.90 -7.41
C LEU A 67 -9.65 -9.37 -8.04
N LEU A 68 -9.07 -10.09 -8.99
CA LEU A 68 -7.81 -9.72 -9.63
C LEU A 68 -7.96 -8.42 -10.45
N ARG A 69 -9.05 -8.27 -11.20
CA ARG A 69 -9.38 -7.02 -11.90
C ARG A 69 -9.50 -5.84 -10.95
N LYS A 70 -10.25 -6.02 -9.85
CA LYS A 70 -10.41 -4.97 -8.84
C LYS A 70 -9.04 -4.52 -8.31
N ARG A 71 -8.17 -5.48 -7.96
CA ARG A 71 -6.80 -5.20 -7.51
C ARG A 71 -5.95 -4.51 -8.58
N TYR A 72 -6.08 -4.91 -9.84
CA TYR A 72 -5.41 -4.26 -10.96
C TYR A 72 -5.76 -2.78 -11.04
N HIS A 73 -7.04 -2.43 -11.01
CA HIS A 73 -7.49 -1.04 -11.07
C HIS A 73 -7.13 -0.24 -9.81
N GLU A 74 -7.25 -0.83 -8.63
CA GLU A 74 -6.87 -0.19 -7.36
C GLU A 74 -5.36 0.15 -7.30
N LEU A 75 -4.53 -0.73 -7.87
CA LEU A 75 -3.07 -0.64 -7.82
C LEU A 75 -2.41 -0.14 -9.12
N ALA A 76 -3.19 0.33 -10.10
CA ALA A 76 -2.67 0.77 -11.40
C ALA A 76 -1.59 1.86 -11.27
N GLU A 77 -1.83 2.84 -10.40
CA GLU A 77 -0.91 3.96 -10.11
C GLU A 77 -0.03 3.71 -8.86
N ALA A 78 -0.06 2.49 -8.31
CA ALA A 78 0.78 2.17 -7.15
C ALA A 78 2.23 1.94 -7.61
N PRO A 79 3.24 2.47 -6.89
CA PRO A 79 4.63 2.11 -7.14
C PRO A 79 4.85 0.58 -7.10
N PRO A 80 5.83 0.07 -7.85
CA PRO A 80 6.19 -1.34 -7.80
C PRO A 80 6.75 -1.72 -6.43
N LEU A 81 6.60 -2.98 -6.02
CA LEU A 81 6.96 -3.43 -4.67
C LEU A 81 8.43 -3.16 -4.32
N HIS A 82 9.31 -3.26 -5.31
CA HIS A 82 10.75 -3.04 -5.11
C HIS A 82 11.07 -1.61 -4.65
N ASP A 83 10.22 -0.61 -4.93
CA ASP A 83 10.39 0.76 -4.43
C ASP A 83 10.30 0.83 -2.90
N SER A 84 9.75 -0.20 -2.25
CA SER A 84 9.85 -0.31 -0.79
C SER A 84 11.30 -0.29 -0.30
N LEU A 85 12.29 -0.69 -1.09
CA LEU A 85 13.70 -0.65 -0.71
C LEU A 85 14.29 0.76 -0.60
N ARG A 86 13.55 1.80 -1.04
CA ARG A 86 13.93 3.21 -0.86
C ARG A 86 13.84 3.67 0.59
N PHE A 87 13.00 3.01 1.39
CA PHE A 87 12.79 3.40 2.77
C PHE A 87 13.78 2.72 3.71
N PRO A 88 14.02 3.31 4.89
CA PRO A 88 14.91 2.73 5.89
C PRO A 88 14.53 1.30 6.30
N ASP A 89 15.46 0.64 6.98
CA ASP A 89 15.20 -0.66 7.57
C ASP A 89 14.17 -0.60 8.71
N ARG A 90 13.76 -1.79 9.17
CA ARG A 90 12.76 -1.94 10.23
C ARG A 90 13.19 -1.26 11.53
N THR A 91 14.49 -1.26 11.86
CA THR A 91 14.99 -0.69 13.12
C THR A 91 14.82 0.82 13.12
N VAL A 92 15.24 1.51 12.06
CA VAL A 92 15.08 2.95 11.93
C VAL A 92 13.60 3.35 11.90
N ILE A 93 12.76 2.62 11.15
CA ILE A 93 11.31 2.88 11.12
C ILE A 93 10.70 2.79 12.52
N GLN A 94 11.08 1.76 13.28
CA GLN A 94 10.56 1.56 14.63
C GLN A 94 11.01 2.68 15.58
N GLU A 95 12.26 3.15 15.47
CA GLU A 95 12.76 4.29 16.23
C GLU A 95 11.99 5.56 15.93
N MET A 96 11.73 5.86 14.65
CA MET A 96 10.96 7.04 14.24
C MET A 96 9.53 7.00 14.78
N LEU A 97 8.86 5.84 14.70
CA LEU A 97 7.53 5.65 15.27
C LEU A 97 7.52 5.77 16.80
N ASN A 98 8.54 5.24 17.49
CA ASN A 98 8.67 5.36 18.94
C ASN A 98 8.87 6.82 19.36
N PHE A 99 9.73 7.54 18.64
CA PHE A 99 9.98 8.95 18.90
C PHE A 99 8.73 9.80 18.69
N ASN A 100 8.00 9.58 17.58
CA ASN A 100 6.71 10.23 17.35
C ASN A 100 5.73 9.99 18.50
N ARG A 101 5.56 8.73 18.95
CA ARG A 101 4.68 8.40 20.09
C ARG A 101 5.09 9.09 21.38
N ALA A 102 6.39 9.13 21.69
CA ALA A 102 6.90 9.84 22.86
C ALA A 102 6.59 11.33 22.80
N TYR A 103 6.78 11.96 21.64
CA TYR A 103 6.43 13.36 21.43
C TYR A 103 4.91 13.60 21.52
N ARG A 104 4.10 12.72 20.95
CA ARG A 104 2.64 12.78 21.03
C ARG A 104 2.13 12.73 22.48
N HIS A 105 2.72 11.87 23.30
CA HIS A 105 2.45 11.80 24.75
C HIS A 105 2.87 13.07 25.48
N TYR A 106 4.01 13.65 25.11
CA TYR A 106 4.44 14.93 25.65
C TYR A 106 3.43 16.07 25.33
N LEU A 107 2.92 16.13 24.10
CA LEU A 107 1.89 17.10 23.73
C LEU A 107 0.59 16.90 24.52
N ASP A 108 0.18 15.65 24.76
CA ASP A 108 -0.99 15.36 25.62
C ASP A 108 -0.79 15.82 27.06
N ALA A 109 0.40 15.65 27.63
CA ALA A 109 0.67 16.15 28.98
C ALA A 109 0.62 17.69 29.04
N LYS A 110 1.18 18.36 28.02
CA LYS A 110 1.17 19.83 27.91
C LYS A 110 -0.25 20.38 27.78
N LYS A 111 -1.14 19.65 27.11
CA LYS A 111 -2.55 19.99 26.92
C LYS A 111 -3.30 20.23 28.21
N THR A 112 -2.96 19.49 29.26
CA THR A 112 -3.58 19.63 30.58
C THR A 112 -3.04 20.84 31.35
N MET A 113 -1.80 21.27 31.07
CA MET A 113 -1.11 22.32 31.83
C MET A 113 -1.32 23.73 31.25
N GLU A 114 -1.50 23.84 29.94
CA GLU A 114 -1.47 25.12 29.22
C GLU A 114 -2.69 25.35 28.31
N PRO A 115 -3.89 25.57 28.87
CA PRO A 115 -5.12 25.74 28.07
C PRO A 115 -5.11 27.01 27.21
N ALA A 116 -4.28 28.01 27.53
CA ALA A 116 -4.15 29.24 26.77
C ALA A 116 -3.54 29.04 25.36
N PHE A 117 -2.77 27.97 25.15
CA PHE A 117 -2.12 27.65 23.85
C PHE A 117 -2.81 26.49 23.14
N TRP A 118 -4.10 26.28 23.41
CA TRP A 118 -4.85 25.12 22.93
C TRP A 118 -4.82 24.95 21.41
N GLU A 119 -5.00 26.03 20.65
CA GLU A 119 -5.10 25.96 19.18
C GLU A 119 -3.78 25.51 18.54
N ASP A 120 -2.67 26.11 18.96
CA ASP A 120 -1.33 25.75 18.50
C ASP A 120 -0.97 24.31 18.87
N LEU A 121 -1.34 23.89 20.07
CA LEU A 121 -1.10 22.53 20.54
C LEU A 121 -1.95 21.51 19.77
N HIS A 122 -3.21 21.85 19.47
CA HIS A 122 -4.09 21.01 18.68
C HIS A 122 -3.55 20.81 17.26
N ALA A 123 -3.03 21.88 16.65
CA ALA A 123 -2.38 21.81 15.35
C ALA A 123 -1.10 20.94 15.39
N ALA A 124 -0.27 21.10 16.42
CA ALA A 124 0.92 20.27 16.62
C ALA A 124 0.59 18.78 16.81
N ILE A 125 -0.48 18.48 17.55
CA ILE A 125 -1.00 17.11 17.71
C ILE A 125 -1.42 16.53 16.36
N LYS A 126 -2.22 17.28 15.60
CA LYS A 126 -2.72 16.84 14.29
C LYS A 126 -1.58 16.56 13.31
N GLU A 127 -0.59 17.44 13.24
CA GLU A 127 0.60 17.24 12.40
C GLU A 127 1.43 16.04 12.86
N THR A 128 1.58 15.83 14.17
CA THR A 128 2.26 14.66 14.73
C THR A 128 1.55 13.37 14.33
N ASP A 129 0.22 13.33 14.41
CA ASP A 129 -0.59 12.18 14.02
C ASP A 129 -0.51 11.90 12.51
N GLN A 130 -0.48 12.95 11.67
CA GLN A 130 -0.27 12.83 10.23
C GLN A 130 1.11 12.23 9.90
N LEU A 131 2.17 12.71 10.55
CA LEU A 131 3.51 12.15 10.38
C LEU A 131 3.58 10.69 10.83
N HIS A 132 2.93 10.34 11.95
CA HIS A 132 2.81 8.96 12.39
C HIS A 132 2.18 8.08 11.31
N GLN A 133 1.08 8.52 10.70
CA GLN A 133 0.39 7.78 9.64
C GLN A 133 1.31 7.49 8.46
N VAL A 134 2.12 8.46 8.01
CA VAL A 134 3.08 8.24 6.93
C VAL A 134 4.13 7.19 7.32
N TRP A 135 4.69 7.27 8.52
CA TRP A 135 5.64 6.28 9.02
C TRP A 135 5.04 4.89 9.19
N ASP A 136 3.76 4.80 9.53
CA ASP A 136 3.01 3.55 9.61
C ASP A 136 2.85 2.90 8.22
N LEU A 137 2.53 3.71 7.20
CA LEU A 137 2.47 3.26 5.81
C LEU A 137 3.84 2.79 5.30
N ILE A 138 4.91 3.50 5.64
CA ILE A 138 6.29 3.08 5.30
C ILE A 138 6.60 1.72 5.95
N ARG A 139 6.27 1.53 7.22
CA ARG A 139 6.44 0.25 7.92
C ARG A 139 5.69 -0.87 7.20
N ASP A 140 4.44 -0.64 6.84
CA ASP A 140 3.58 -1.62 6.19
C ASP A 140 4.11 -1.99 4.79
N ALA A 141 4.61 -1.02 4.03
CA ALA A 141 5.26 -1.26 2.74
C ALA A 141 6.54 -2.11 2.85
N ARG A 142 7.32 -1.93 3.93
CA ARG A 142 8.53 -2.71 4.23
C ARG A 142 8.26 -4.08 4.86
N CYS A 143 7.05 -4.34 5.35
CA CYS A 143 6.73 -5.54 6.09
C CYS A 143 6.61 -6.76 5.16
N GLU A 144 7.61 -7.64 5.13
CA GLU A 144 7.62 -8.85 4.28
C GLU A 144 6.52 -9.87 4.63
N TYR A 145 5.98 -9.80 5.85
CA TYR A 145 4.87 -10.65 6.26
C TYR A 145 3.54 -10.25 5.61
N TYR A 146 3.42 -9.04 5.07
CA TYR A 146 2.19 -8.59 4.40
C TYR A 146 2.13 -9.04 2.95
N TYR A 147 0.91 -9.21 2.43
CA TYR A 147 0.70 -9.54 1.02
C TYR A 147 1.21 -8.43 0.12
N VAL A 148 1.70 -8.80 -1.07
CA VAL A 148 2.20 -7.84 -2.07
C VAL A 148 1.20 -6.70 -2.34
N THR A 149 -0.09 -7.02 -2.39
CA THR A 149 -1.18 -6.07 -2.61
C THR A 149 -1.29 -5.03 -1.49
N VAL A 150 -1.19 -5.46 -0.22
CA VAL A 150 -1.18 -4.57 0.95
C VAL A 150 0.02 -3.65 0.90
N ARG A 151 1.20 -4.22 0.63
CA ARG A 151 2.46 -3.46 0.58
C ARG A 151 2.44 -2.40 -0.53
N ARG A 152 1.96 -2.75 -1.72
CA ARG A 152 1.80 -1.79 -2.84
C ARG A 152 0.77 -0.72 -2.56
N HIS A 153 -0.34 -1.08 -1.91
CA HIS A 153 -1.32 -0.09 -1.48
C HIS A 153 -0.72 0.91 -0.49
N SER A 154 0.09 0.42 0.46
CA SER A 154 0.83 1.30 1.37
C SER A 154 1.82 2.20 0.61
N LEU A 155 2.57 1.69 -0.37
CA LEU A 155 3.45 2.51 -1.21
C LEU A 155 2.69 3.62 -1.95
N LYS A 156 1.52 3.30 -2.50
CA LYS A 156 0.64 4.28 -3.15
C LYS A 156 0.26 5.40 -2.19
N LYS A 157 -0.18 5.05 -0.98
CA LYS A 157 -0.53 6.04 0.05
C LYS A 157 0.66 6.86 0.52
N VAL A 158 1.86 6.28 0.61
CA VAL A 158 3.08 7.06 0.92
C VAL A 158 3.31 8.09 -0.18
N LEU A 159 3.30 7.68 -1.44
CA LEU A 159 3.44 8.57 -2.60
C LEU A 159 2.41 9.71 -2.57
N GLU A 160 1.14 9.40 -2.32
CA GLU A 160 0.06 10.39 -2.19
C GLU A 160 0.28 11.34 -1.00
N SER A 161 0.87 10.86 0.10
CA SER A 161 1.05 11.65 1.33
C SER A 161 2.24 12.61 1.27
N ILE A 162 3.35 12.21 0.64
CA ILE A 162 4.60 13.00 0.62
C ILE A 162 4.87 13.66 -0.73
N GLY A 163 4.12 13.28 -1.76
CA GLY A 163 4.27 13.76 -3.12
C GLY A 163 5.37 13.02 -3.91
N PRO A 164 5.29 13.05 -5.26
CA PRO A 164 6.21 12.32 -6.13
C PRO A 164 7.66 12.78 -6.01
N GLU A 165 7.90 14.08 -5.84
CA GLU A 165 9.25 14.62 -5.74
C GLU A 165 9.99 14.08 -4.51
N ALA A 166 9.37 14.11 -3.34
CA ALA A 166 9.97 13.55 -2.13
C ALA A 166 10.13 12.03 -2.25
N TYR A 167 9.10 11.34 -2.75
CA TYR A 167 9.08 9.88 -2.91
C TYR A 167 10.25 9.38 -3.78
N TYR A 168 10.40 9.91 -4.99
CA TYR A 168 11.41 9.41 -5.93
C TYR A 168 12.84 9.81 -5.56
N ASN A 169 13.00 10.89 -4.79
CA ASN A 169 14.30 11.30 -4.22
C ASN A 169 14.66 10.56 -2.92
N GLY A 170 13.80 9.66 -2.41
CA GLY A 170 14.04 8.95 -1.16
C GLY A 170 13.97 9.86 0.07
N ILE A 171 13.27 10.98 -0.04
CA ILE A 171 13.08 11.94 1.04
C ILE A 171 11.80 11.54 1.79
N TYR A 172 11.93 11.22 3.07
CA TYR A 172 10.82 10.91 3.96
C TYR A 172 10.65 12.04 5.00
N PRO A 173 9.42 12.25 5.50
CA PRO A 173 9.16 13.34 6.42
C PRO A 173 9.81 13.05 7.79
N PRO A 174 10.04 14.10 8.59
CA PRO A 174 10.52 13.92 9.96
C PRO A 174 9.53 13.11 10.79
N ALA A 175 9.99 12.52 11.89
CA ALA A 175 9.12 11.78 12.81
C ALA A 175 8.16 12.70 13.60
N VAL A 176 8.46 13.99 13.74
CA VAL A 176 7.68 14.99 14.47
C VAL A 176 7.69 16.32 13.70
N PRO A 177 6.77 17.28 13.95
CA PRO A 177 6.72 18.54 13.21
C PRO A 177 7.88 19.48 13.57
N ILE A 178 9.08 19.22 13.03
CA ILE A 178 10.33 19.94 13.36
C ILE A 178 10.25 21.45 13.06
N TRP A 179 9.39 21.86 12.14
CA TRP A 179 9.14 23.27 11.81
C TRP A 179 8.52 24.07 12.97
N ARG A 180 7.91 23.40 13.96
CA ARG A 180 7.38 24.05 15.17
C ARG A 180 8.43 24.34 16.24
N PHE A 181 9.66 23.84 16.07
CA PHE A 181 10.74 24.06 17.03
C PHE A 181 11.56 25.32 16.70
N ALA A 182 11.47 25.83 15.47
CA ALA A 182 12.18 27.03 15.01
C ALA A 182 11.54 28.35 15.45
N SER A 183 10.39 28.32 16.14
CA SER A 183 9.70 29.52 16.66
C SER A 183 10.13 29.90 18.09
N ILE A 184 11.31 29.46 18.54
CA ILE A 184 11.92 29.90 19.80
C ILE A 184 13.16 30.73 19.43
N ASP A 185 12.93 31.98 19.02
CA ASP A 185 13.94 33.05 19.05
C ASP A 185 13.74 33.88 20.33
#